data_AF-A0A2V9XMQ4-F1
#
_entry.id   AF-A0A2V9XMQ4-F1
#
_cell.length_a   1.000
_cell.length_b   1.000
_cell.length_c   1.000
_cell.angle_alpha   90.00
_cell.angle_beta   90.00
_cell.angle_gamma   90.00
#
_symmetry.space_group_name_H-M   'P 1'
#
loop_
_entity.id
_entity.type
_entity.pdbx_description
1 polymer ?
#
loop_
_entity_poly.entity_id
_entity_poly.type
_entity_poly.pdbx_seq_one_letter_code
_entity_poly.pdbx_strand_id
1 'polypeptide(L)'
;MPPTETLVPAAVLVVAALIAGGLYFRSRSVKPLTEKDTIVLADFVNTTGDPVFDDTLRKALAVELGQSPFLNVLPDERARQTLKLMGKSPGERITSEIGREICQRRGVKVLLASSIATLGSQYVITLDAVNASSGDTLGEVQAQADSKEHVLKAIDQAAGQLRSKLGESLASIRKFDKPLQEATTTSLEALKAFTLGDAKHSIGDEFGSIPLYRRAVELDANFAMAYARLGTVYGI
;
A
#
# COMPACT_ATOMS: atom_id res chain seq x y z
N MET A 1 47.47 42.87 -13.97
CA MET A 1 47.53 41.74 -13.01
C MET A 1 46.34 41.91 -12.07
N PRO A 2 45.31 41.05 -12.12
CA PRO A 2 44.21 41.14 -11.16
C PRO A 2 44.73 40.73 -9.77
N PRO A 3 44.25 41.35 -8.68
CA PRO A 3 44.79 41.11 -7.35
C PRO A 3 44.43 39.69 -6.92
N THR A 4 45.46 38.90 -6.62
CA THR A 4 45.33 37.53 -6.10
C THR A 4 44.62 37.47 -4.74
N GLU A 5 44.48 38.60 -4.05
CA GLU A 5 43.86 38.70 -2.72
C GLU A 5 42.33 38.51 -2.72
N THR A 6 41.62 38.79 -3.81
CA THR A 6 40.16 38.61 -3.89
C THR A 6 39.73 37.22 -4.36
N LEU A 7 40.65 36.46 -4.97
CA LEU A 7 40.38 35.11 -5.49
C LEU A 7 40.27 34.06 -4.37
N VAL A 8 41.04 34.23 -3.30
CA VAL A 8 41.05 33.31 -2.15
C VAL A 8 39.71 33.29 -1.40
N PRO A 9 39.10 34.43 -1.00
CA PRO A 9 37.81 34.41 -0.31
C PRO A 9 36.65 33.91 -1.19
N ALA A 10 36.68 34.18 -2.50
CA ALA A 10 35.68 33.69 -3.43
C ALA A 10 35.72 32.16 -3.57
N ALA A 11 36.92 31.57 -3.65
CA ALA A 11 37.07 30.12 -3.73
C ALA A 11 36.58 29.40 -2.46
N VAL A 12 36.83 29.97 -1.28
CA VAL A 12 36.37 29.40 0.01
C VAL A 12 34.84 29.40 0.10
N LEU A 13 34.17 30.48 -0.34
CA LEU A 13 32.71 30.57 -0.35
C LEU A 13 32.06 29.55 -1.29
N VAL A 14 32.65 29.33 -2.47
CA VAL A 14 32.14 28.32 -3.43
C VAL A 14 32.28 26.91 -2.86
N VAL A 15 33.42 26.58 -2.24
CA VAL A 15 33.62 25.27 -1.61
C VAL A 15 32.66 25.07 -0.44
N ALA A 16 32.46 26.07 0.41
CA ALA A 16 31.49 26.01 1.50
C ALA A 16 30.05 25.82 0.99
N ALA A 17 29.67 26.50 -0.09
CA ALA A 17 28.36 26.35 -0.72
C ALA A 17 28.17 24.97 -1.37
N LEU A 18 29.22 24.40 -1.98
CA LEU A 18 29.18 23.05 -2.54
C LEU A 18 29.11 21.97 -1.44
N ILE A 19 29.81 22.16 -0.33
CA ILE A 19 29.74 21.25 0.83
C ILE A 19 28.37 21.36 1.50
N ALA A 20 27.88 22.57 1.75
CA ALA A 20 26.56 22.80 2.34
C ALA A 20 25.45 22.27 1.42
N GLY A 21 25.54 22.53 0.12
CA GLY A 21 24.65 21.98 -0.89
C GLY A 21 24.72 20.46 -0.93
N GLY A 22 25.92 19.87 -0.97
CA GLY A 22 26.12 18.43 -0.95
C GLY A 22 25.57 17.76 0.31
N LEU A 23 25.78 18.37 1.48
CA LEU A 23 25.22 17.90 2.76
C LEU A 23 23.70 18.05 2.81
N TYR A 24 23.15 19.14 2.28
CA TYR A 24 21.71 19.39 2.19
C TYR A 24 21.01 18.40 1.25
N PHE A 25 21.59 18.15 0.07
CA PHE A 25 21.09 17.14 -0.87
C PHE A 25 21.25 15.72 -0.30
N ARG A 26 22.34 15.43 0.41
CA ARG A 26 22.56 14.14 1.05
C ARG A 26 21.66 13.92 2.26
N SER A 27 21.30 14.96 3.03
CA SER A 27 20.34 14.83 4.12
C SER A 27 18.90 14.65 3.62
N ARG A 28 18.60 15.13 2.41
CA ARG A 28 17.35 14.86 1.68
C ARG A 28 17.37 13.56 0.87
N SER A 29 18.51 12.88 0.77
CA SER A 29 18.56 11.56 0.16
C SER A 29 17.81 10.59 1.06
N VAL A 30 16.61 10.21 0.64
CA VAL A 30 15.82 9.16 1.27
C VAL A 30 16.71 7.93 1.37
N LYS A 31 16.92 7.41 2.59
CA LYS A 31 17.58 6.11 2.74
C LYS A 31 16.74 5.06 2.02
N PRO A 32 17.30 4.26 1.11
CA PRO A 32 16.56 3.19 0.46
C PRO A 32 15.90 2.33 1.53
N LEU A 33 14.68 1.87 1.26
CA LEU A 33 14.06 0.86 2.11
C LEU A 33 14.96 -0.36 2.15
N THR A 34 14.96 -1.01 3.29
CA THR A 34 15.62 -2.29 3.50
C THR A 34 14.57 -3.39 3.56
N GLU A 35 14.97 -4.63 3.32
CA GLU A 35 14.11 -5.83 3.38
C GLU A 35 13.37 -6.02 4.73
N LYS A 36 13.74 -5.25 5.76
CA LYS A 36 13.15 -5.27 7.10
C LYS A 36 12.14 -4.15 7.34
N ASP A 37 12.06 -3.18 6.43
CA ASP A 37 11.19 -2.03 6.63
C ASP A 37 9.74 -2.46 6.42
N THR A 38 8.91 -2.12 7.40
CA THR A 38 7.46 -2.33 7.36
C THR A 38 6.80 -1.11 6.73
N ILE A 39 5.71 -1.31 6.01
CA ILE A 39 4.87 -0.26 5.44
C ILE A 39 3.46 -0.33 6.05
N VAL A 40 2.83 0.82 6.26
CA VAL A 40 1.41 0.90 6.64
C VAL A 40 0.58 1.16 5.40
N LEU A 41 -0.51 0.42 5.23
CA LEU A 41 -1.47 0.62 4.15
C LEU A 41 -2.66 1.45 4.66
N ALA A 42 -2.84 2.64 4.08
CA ALA A 42 -4.09 3.38 4.23
C ALA A 42 -5.21 2.75 3.38
N ASP A 43 -6.45 3.05 3.76
CA ASP A 43 -7.60 2.77 2.91
C ASP A 43 -7.58 3.65 1.66
N PHE A 44 -8.15 3.13 0.58
CA PHE A 44 -8.28 3.90 -0.65
C PHE A 44 -9.23 5.09 -0.45
N VAL A 45 -8.84 6.24 -0.98
CA VAL A 45 -9.73 7.37 -1.22
C VAL A 45 -10.49 7.10 -2.52
N ASN A 46 -11.77 6.76 -2.40
CA ASN A 46 -12.63 6.43 -3.53
C ASN A 46 -13.50 7.64 -3.90
N THR A 47 -13.31 8.16 -5.11
CA THR A 47 -14.09 9.28 -5.66
C THR A 47 -14.93 8.88 -6.88
N THR A 48 -15.02 7.57 -7.16
CA THR A 48 -15.76 7.03 -8.30
C THR A 48 -17.27 6.97 -8.07
N GLY A 49 -17.69 6.92 -6.80
CA GLY A 49 -19.07 6.69 -6.39
C GLY A 49 -19.49 5.22 -6.32
N ASP A 50 -18.64 4.26 -6.74
CA ASP A 50 -18.94 2.83 -6.63
C ASP A 50 -18.36 2.26 -5.33
N PRO A 51 -19.20 1.80 -4.38
CA PRO A 51 -18.77 1.29 -3.08
C PRO A 51 -18.07 -0.07 -3.15
N VAL A 52 -18.08 -0.76 -4.30
CA VAL A 52 -17.33 -2.01 -4.49
C VAL A 52 -15.84 -1.82 -4.23
N PHE A 53 -15.31 -0.63 -4.50
CA PHE A 53 -13.89 -0.31 -4.37
C PHE A 53 -13.50 -0.02 -2.92
N ASP A 54 -14.46 0.34 -2.07
CA ASP A 54 -14.19 0.57 -0.65
C ASP A 54 -13.75 -0.74 -0.01
N ASP A 55 -12.65 -0.70 0.75
CA ASP A 55 -12.03 -1.83 1.48
C ASP A 55 -11.45 -2.94 0.58
N THR A 56 -12.10 -3.26 -0.54
CA THR A 56 -11.70 -4.29 -1.52
C THR A 56 -10.35 -3.97 -2.13
N LEU A 57 -10.12 -2.72 -2.54
CA LEU A 57 -8.86 -2.35 -3.19
C LEU A 57 -7.68 -2.36 -2.22
N ARG A 58 -7.91 -2.00 -0.95
CA ARG A 58 -6.90 -2.17 0.11
C ARG A 58 -6.54 -3.64 0.27
N LYS A 59 -7.53 -4.55 0.26
CA LYS A 59 -7.29 -5.99 0.35
C LYS A 59 -6.47 -6.51 -0.83
N ALA A 60 -6.83 -6.14 -2.05
CA ALA A 60 -6.08 -6.48 -3.26
C ALA A 60 -4.62 -6.02 -3.14
N LEU A 61 -4.40 -4.75 -2.81
CA LEU A 61 -3.06 -4.19 -2.69
C LEU A 61 -2.24 -4.82 -1.56
N ALA A 62 -2.87 -5.16 -0.43
CA ALA A 62 -2.20 -5.85 0.67
C ALA A 62 -1.71 -7.25 0.25
N VAL A 63 -2.50 -7.97 -0.54
CA VAL A 63 -2.10 -9.26 -1.11
C VAL A 63 -0.91 -9.06 -2.05
N GLU A 64 -0.98 -8.10 -2.97
CA GLU A 64 0.09 -7.85 -3.93
C GLU A 64 1.43 -7.49 -3.29
N LEU A 65 1.40 -6.58 -2.33
CA LEU A 65 2.60 -6.15 -1.63
C LEU A 65 3.11 -7.23 -0.66
N GLY A 66 2.22 -8.09 -0.15
CA GLY A 66 2.57 -9.25 0.66
C GLY A 66 3.31 -10.36 -0.10
N GLN A 67 3.29 -10.35 -1.43
CA GLN A 67 4.08 -11.27 -2.25
C GLN A 67 5.57 -10.89 -2.29
N SER A 68 5.89 -9.63 -1.98
CA SER A 68 7.27 -9.14 -1.97
C SER A 68 8.08 -9.74 -0.83
N PRO A 69 9.28 -10.30 -1.08
CA PRO A 69 10.23 -10.62 -0.02
C PRO A 69 10.94 -9.37 0.53
N PHE A 70 10.78 -8.22 -0.12
CA PHE A 70 11.49 -6.98 0.19
C PHE A 70 10.63 -6.01 1.02
N LEU A 71 9.31 -6.02 0.83
CA LEU A 71 8.37 -5.18 1.57
C LEU A 71 7.63 -6.00 2.63
N ASN A 72 7.50 -5.44 3.83
CA ASN A 72 6.66 -6.04 4.86
C ASN A 72 5.43 -5.16 5.07
N VAL A 73 4.23 -5.67 4.82
CA VAL A 73 2.98 -4.95 5.14
C VAL A 73 2.68 -5.10 6.63
N LEU A 74 2.35 -4.00 7.33
CA LEU A 74 1.90 -4.08 8.71
C LEU A 74 0.61 -4.93 8.78
N PRO A 75 0.59 -6.04 9.55
CA PRO A 75 -0.60 -6.88 9.66
C PRO A 75 -1.82 -6.13 10.19
N ASP A 76 -3.01 -6.46 9.68
CA ASP A 76 -4.27 -5.82 10.04
C ASP A 76 -4.54 -5.91 11.55
N GLU A 77 -4.26 -7.04 12.20
CA GLU A 77 -4.41 -7.19 13.66
C GLU A 77 -3.58 -6.16 14.42
N ARG A 78 -2.35 -5.90 13.93
CA ARG A 78 -1.43 -4.94 14.55
C ARG A 78 -1.88 -3.50 14.31
N ALA A 79 -2.46 -3.20 13.15
CA ALA A 79 -3.04 -1.90 12.87
C ALA A 79 -4.26 -1.66 13.79
N ARG A 80 -5.18 -2.62 13.89
CA ARG A 80 -6.36 -2.55 14.77
C ARG A 80 -6.01 -2.41 16.25
N GLN A 81 -4.99 -3.14 16.72
CA GLN A 81 -4.45 -2.95 18.08
C GLN A 81 -3.96 -1.52 18.30
N THR A 82 -3.30 -0.93 17.31
CA THR A 82 -2.80 0.45 17.40
C THR A 82 -3.97 1.43 17.43
N LEU A 83 -5.01 1.23 16.63
CA LEU A 83 -6.25 2.02 16.68
C LEU A 83 -6.89 1.97 18.08
N LYS A 84 -7.01 0.79 18.69
CA LYS A 84 -7.52 0.66 20.07
C LYS A 84 -6.70 1.49 21.07
N LEU A 85 -5.37 1.44 20.97
CA LEU A 85 -4.47 2.23 21.82
C LEU A 85 -4.57 3.75 21.56
N MET A 86 -5.06 4.15 20.39
CA MET A 86 -5.37 5.54 20.04
C MET A 86 -6.78 5.97 20.48
N GLY A 87 -7.53 5.10 21.16
CA GLY A 87 -8.93 5.37 21.54
C GLY A 87 -9.91 5.34 20.35
N LYS A 88 -9.49 4.75 19.23
CA LYS A 88 -10.26 4.64 17.98
C LYS A 88 -10.98 3.29 17.87
N SER A 89 -12.00 3.23 17.02
CA SER A 89 -12.69 1.96 16.75
C SER A 89 -11.75 0.98 16.04
N PRO A 90 -11.76 -0.32 16.38
CA PRO A 90 -10.92 -1.32 15.70
C PRO A 90 -11.28 -1.49 14.21
N GLY A 91 -12.47 -1.08 13.80
CA GLY A 91 -12.93 -1.06 12.41
C GLY A 91 -12.94 0.34 11.80
N GLU A 92 -12.32 1.34 12.45
CA GLU A 92 -12.19 2.68 11.88
C GLU A 92 -11.31 2.64 10.62
N ARG A 93 -11.73 3.37 9.58
CA ARG A 93 -10.93 3.49 8.36
C ARG A 93 -9.57 4.10 8.66
N ILE A 94 -8.53 3.53 8.08
CA ILE A 94 -7.16 4.04 8.17
C ILE A 94 -6.99 5.06 7.06
N THR A 95 -7.37 6.31 7.31
CA THR A 95 -7.04 7.42 6.40
C THR A 95 -5.54 7.68 6.38
N SER A 96 -5.06 8.53 5.46
CA SER A 96 -3.64 8.92 5.43
C SER A 96 -3.18 9.55 6.74
N GLU A 97 -4.04 10.34 7.40
CA GLU A 97 -3.76 10.96 8.70
C GLU A 97 -3.60 9.90 9.79
N ILE A 98 -4.56 8.97 9.88
CA ILE A 98 -4.54 7.88 10.86
C ILE A 98 -3.37 6.94 10.59
N GLY A 99 -3.12 6.61 9.32
CA GLY A 99 -1.99 5.78 8.89
C GLY A 99 -0.65 6.40 9.30
N ARG A 100 -0.49 7.72 9.17
CA ARG A 100 0.71 8.43 9.63
C ARG A 100 0.87 8.36 11.15
N GLU A 101 -0.22 8.49 11.92
CA GLU A 101 -0.16 8.29 13.38
C GLU A 101 0.23 6.86 13.76
N ILE A 102 -0.30 5.85 13.06
CA ILE A 102 0.09 4.44 13.25
C ILE A 102 1.58 4.29 12.94
N CYS A 103 2.07 4.89 11.84
CA CYS A 103 3.48 4.85 11.49
C CYS A 103 4.38 5.37 12.62
N GLN A 104 4.05 6.55 13.16
CA GLN A 104 4.81 7.18 14.25
C GLN A 104 4.80 6.33 15.51
N ARG A 105 3.64 5.78 15.90
CA ARG A 105 3.49 4.94 17.11
C ARG A 105 4.17 3.58 16.99
N ARG A 106 4.31 3.05 15.78
CA ARG A 106 4.91 1.73 15.50
C ARG A 106 6.35 1.81 15.01
N GLY A 107 6.91 3.01 14.83
CA GLY A 107 8.24 3.20 14.26
C GLY A 107 8.34 2.75 12.80
N VAL A 108 7.22 2.76 12.07
CA VAL A 108 7.15 2.41 10.65
C VAL A 108 7.47 3.66 9.82
N LYS A 109 8.37 3.53 8.85
CA LYS A 109 8.91 4.65 8.09
C LYS A 109 8.02 5.10 6.93
N VAL A 110 7.21 4.19 6.38
CA VAL A 110 6.47 4.43 5.13
C VAL A 110 4.98 4.21 5.35
N LEU A 111 4.22 5.19 4.87
CA LEU A 111 2.79 5.11 4.67
C LEU A 111 2.54 4.97 3.18
N LEU A 112 1.72 4.01 2.78
CA LEU A 112 1.18 3.95 1.43
C LEU A 112 -0.20 4.59 1.42
N ALA A 113 -0.29 5.75 0.78
CA ALA A 113 -1.56 6.38 0.45
C ALA A 113 -2.04 5.86 -0.91
N SER A 114 -3.36 5.73 -1.07
CA SER A 114 -3.92 5.20 -2.31
C SER A 114 -5.25 5.86 -2.64
N SER A 115 -5.52 6.04 -3.92
CA SER A 115 -6.77 6.61 -4.39
C SER A 115 -7.24 5.96 -5.70
N ILE A 116 -8.54 6.03 -5.92
CA ILE A 116 -9.18 5.69 -7.19
C ILE A 116 -10.19 6.78 -7.55
N ALA A 117 -10.12 7.22 -8.80
CA ALA A 117 -11.00 8.25 -9.36
C ALA A 117 -11.47 7.86 -10.76
N THR A 118 -12.60 8.42 -11.19
CA THR A 118 -13.03 8.36 -12.58
C THR A 118 -12.46 9.55 -13.36
N LEU A 119 -11.92 9.27 -14.54
CA LEU A 119 -11.45 10.27 -15.50
C LEU A 119 -12.07 9.97 -16.87
N GLY A 120 -13.11 10.72 -17.22
CA GLY A 120 -13.92 10.41 -18.41
C GLY A 120 -14.59 9.04 -18.27
N SER A 121 -14.23 8.10 -19.14
CA SER A 121 -14.74 6.72 -19.12
C SER A 121 -13.79 5.72 -18.44
N GLN A 122 -12.68 6.19 -17.87
CA GLN A 122 -11.64 5.33 -17.29
C GLN A 122 -11.54 5.52 -15.78
N TYR A 123 -10.93 4.54 -15.12
CA TYR A 123 -10.51 4.62 -13.73
C TYR A 123 -9.02 4.92 -13.67
N VAL A 124 -8.64 5.85 -12.79
CA VAL A 124 -7.24 6.15 -12.48
C VAL A 124 -6.98 5.74 -11.04
N ILE A 125 -5.98 4.89 -10.85
CA ILE A 125 -5.50 4.42 -9.55
C ILE A 125 -4.16 5.09 -9.29
N THR A 126 -4.02 5.70 -8.11
CA THR A 126 -2.76 6.30 -7.67
C THR A 126 -2.29 5.59 -6.41
N LEU A 127 -1.04 5.15 -6.40
CA LEU A 127 -0.33 4.61 -5.24
C LEU A 127 0.84 5.54 -4.91
N ASP A 128 0.86 6.09 -3.71
CA ASP A 128 1.88 7.04 -3.26
C ASP A 128 2.52 6.54 -1.95
N ALA A 129 3.79 6.13 -2.04
CA ALA A 129 4.58 5.74 -0.88
C ALA A 129 5.26 6.96 -0.29
N VAL A 130 4.86 7.33 0.92
CA VAL A 130 5.27 8.56 1.59
C VAL A 130 6.08 8.24 2.84
N ASN A 131 7.15 8.99 3.08
CA ASN A 131 7.86 8.94 4.36
C ASN A 131 6.95 9.49 5.47
N ALA A 132 6.60 8.66 6.45
CA ALA A 132 5.65 9.01 7.50
C ALA A 132 6.15 10.13 8.44
N SER A 133 7.46 10.36 8.49
CA SER A 133 8.08 11.40 9.32
C SER A 133 8.21 12.74 8.60
N SER A 134 8.69 12.74 7.35
CA SER A 134 8.91 13.99 6.60
C SER A 134 7.76 14.40 5.68
N GLY A 135 6.91 13.45 5.28
CA GLY A 135 5.88 13.67 4.26
C GLY A 135 6.41 13.63 2.83
N ASP A 136 7.70 13.32 2.61
CA ASP A 136 8.27 13.24 1.27
C ASP A 136 7.78 11.99 0.52
N THR A 137 7.42 12.15 -0.75
CA THR A 137 7.13 11.02 -1.66
C THR A 137 8.39 10.25 -1.98
N LEU A 138 8.37 8.95 -1.67
CA LEU A 138 9.42 7.98 -1.98
C LEU A 138 9.21 7.34 -3.35
N GLY A 139 7.96 7.23 -3.76
CA GLY A 139 7.59 6.72 -5.07
C GLY A 139 6.09 6.82 -5.30
N GLU A 140 5.72 7.41 -6.43
CA GLU A 140 4.34 7.45 -6.91
C GLU A 140 4.20 6.61 -8.18
N VAL A 141 3.10 5.86 -8.28
CA VAL A 141 2.69 5.13 -9.47
C VAL A 141 1.24 5.43 -9.78
N GLN A 142 0.94 5.62 -11.06
CA GLN A 142 -0.42 5.72 -11.56
C GLN A 142 -0.69 4.61 -12.56
N ALA A 143 -1.87 4.01 -12.49
CA ALA A 143 -2.35 3.02 -13.44
C ALA A 143 -3.77 3.37 -13.88
N GLN A 144 -4.13 2.94 -15.09
CA GLN A 144 -5.43 3.19 -15.68
C GLN A 144 -6.13 1.86 -15.93
N ALA A 145 -7.44 1.84 -15.70
CA ALA A 145 -8.32 0.77 -16.13
C ALA A 145 -9.44 1.36 -16.99
N ASP A 146 -9.71 0.72 -18.12
CA ASP A 146 -10.78 1.08 -19.07
C ASP A 146 -12.18 0.67 -18.60
N SER A 147 -12.25 -0.17 -17.57
CA SER A 147 -13.46 -0.80 -17.07
C SER A 147 -13.25 -1.22 -15.62
N LYS A 148 -14.36 -1.47 -14.92
CA LYS A 148 -14.35 -1.87 -13.52
C LYS A 148 -13.64 -3.21 -13.35
N GLU A 149 -13.86 -4.14 -14.27
CA GLU A 149 -13.32 -5.48 -14.30
C GLU A 149 -11.79 -5.49 -14.43
N HIS A 150 -11.21 -4.46 -15.05
CA HIS A 150 -9.75 -4.32 -15.21
C HIS A 150 -9.06 -3.59 -14.06
N VAL A 151 -9.80 -3.05 -13.07
CA VAL A 151 -9.21 -2.34 -11.92
C VAL A 151 -8.25 -3.22 -11.13
N LEU A 152 -8.59 -4.49 -10.90
CA LEU A 152 -7.72 -5.43 -10.17
C LEU A 152 -6.39 -5.67 -10.90
N LYS A 153 -6.43 -5.78 -12.23
CA LYS A 153 -5.23 -5.92 -13.06
C LYS A 153 -4.39 -4.65 -13.06
N ALA A 154 -5.01 -3.47 -13.04
CA ALA A 154 -4.30 -2.21 -12.92
C ALA A 154 -3.61 -2.06 -11.55
N ILE A 155 -4.19 -2.58 -10.47
CA ILE A 155 -3.56 -2.63 -9.15
C ILE A 155 -2.35 -3.55 -9.13
N ASP A 156 -2.45 -4.75 -9.68
CA ASP A 156 -1.34 -5.70 -9.86
C ASP A 156 -0.14 -5.03 -10.57
N GLN A 157 -0.39 -4.39 -11.71
CA GLN A 157 0.62 -3.64 -12.44
C GLN A 157 1.20 -2.46 -11.65
N ALA A 158 0.36 -1.70 -10.94
CA ALA A 158 0.80 -0.56 -10.15
C ALA A 158 1.66 -1.01 -8.95
N ALA A 159 1.29 -2.11 -8.29
CA ALA A 159 2.02 -2.68 -7.17
C ALA A 159 3.41 -3.17 -7.61
N GLY A 160 3.52 -3.87 -8.74
CA GLY A 160 4.80 -4.28 -9.31
C GLY A 160 5.72 -3.09 -9.63
N GLN A 161 5.18 -2.03 -10.24
CA GLN A 161 5.93 -0.80 -10.50
C GLN A 161 6.36 -0.09 -9.21
N LEU A 162 5.48 -0.05 -8.21
CA LEU A 162 5.78 0.57 -6.93
C LEU A 162 6.89 -0.20 -6.20
N ARG A 163 6.81 -1.53 -6.14
CA ARG A 163 7.86 -2.41 -5.60
C ARG A 163 9.22 -2.10 -6.25
N SER A 164 9.24 -1.92 -7.58
CA SER A 164 10.45 -1.55 -8.30
C SER A 164 10.97 -0.16 -7.89
N LYS A 165 10.11 0.86 -7.80
CA LYS A 165 10.49 2.22 -7.35
C LYS A 165 11.03 2.23 -5.91
N LEU A 166 10.50 1.35 -5.07
CA LEU A 166 10.92 1.19 -3.67
C LEU A 166 12.23 0.40 -3.50
N GLY A 167 12.79 -0.14 -4.59
CA GLY A 167 14.11 -0.78 -4.60
C GLY A 167 14.10 -2.29 -4.79
N GLU A 168 12.92 -2.92 -4.98
CA GLU A 168 12.87 -4.35 -5.29
C GLU A 168 13.40 -4.62 -6.70
N SER A 169 14.28 -5.62 -6.82
CA SER A 169 14.85 -5.98 -8.13
C SER A 169 13.79 -6.59 -9.07
N LEU A 170 13.93 -6.32 -10.38
CA LEU A 170 13.06 -6.91 -11.40
C LEU A 170 13.05 -8.44 -11.39
N ALA A 171 14.17 -9.07 -11.04
CA ALA A 171 14.29 -10.52 -10.92
C ALA A 171 13.46 -11.06 -9.75
N SER A 172 13.45 -10.35 -8.60
CA SER A 172 12.59 -10.67 -7.46
C SER A 172 11.13 -10.51 -7.83
N ILE A 173 10.75 -9.37 -8.42
CA ILE A 173 9.38 -9.11 -8.85
C ILE A 173 8.91 -10.25 -9.76
N ARG A 174 9.57 -10.52 -10.88
CA ARG A 174 9.18 -11.60 -11.80
C ARG A 174 9.06 -13.00 -11.16
N LYS A 175 9.81 -13.26 -10.09
CA LYS A 175 9.77 -14.55 -9.38
C LYS A 175 8.58 -14.66 -8.43
N PHE A 176 8.17 -13.55 -7.83
CA PHE A 176 7.18 -13.52 -6.76
C PHE A 176 5.86 -12.83 -7.15
N ASP A 177 5.77 -12.22 -8.33
CA ASP A 177 4.57 -11.58 -8.86
C ASP A 177 3.63 -12.67 -9.40
N LYS A 178 2.81 -13.23 -8.52
CA LYS A 178 1.70 -14.09 -8.95
C LYS A 178 0.50 -13.20 -9.24
N PRO A 179 -0.20 -13.38 -10.37
CA PRO A 179 -1.36 -12.58 -10.68
C PRO A 179 -2.39 -12.63 -9.53
N LEU A 180 -3.04 -11.50 -9.24
CA LEU A 180 -4.05 -11.41 -8.18
C LEU A 180 -5.15 -12.47 -8.30
N GLN A 181 -5.43 -12.94 -9.52
CA GLN A 181 -6.38 -14.01 -9.80
C GLN A 181 -5.97 -15.35 -9.19
N GLU A 182 -4.67 -15.67 -9.20
CA GLU A 182 -4.12 -16.88 -8.60
C GLU A 182 -4.00 -16.73 -7.08
N ALA A 183 -3.75 -15.52 -6.59
CA ALA A 183 -3.70 -15.24 -5.17
C ALA A 183 -5.09 -15.12 -4.54
N THR A 184 -6.08 -14.62 -5.30
CA THR A 184 -7.43 -14.31 -4.84
C THR A 184 -8.51 -14.69 -5.87
N THR A 185 -8.98 -13.77 -6.72
CA THR A 185 -10.11 -13.88 -7.65
C THR A 185 -10.02 -12.81 -8.75
N THR A 186 -10.69 -13.03 -9.88
CA THR A 186 -10.93 -12.00 -10.92
C THR A 186 -12.13 -11.11 -10.61
N SER A 187 -13.04 -11.51 -9.72
CA SER A 187 -14.28 -10.78 -9.45
C SER A 187 -14.10 -9.80 -8.29
N LEU A 188 -14.33 -8.52 -8.56
CA LEU A 188 -14.35 -7.48 -7.53
C LEU A 188 -15.42 -7.74 -6.48
N GLU A 189 -16.59 -8.22 -6.90
CA GLU A 189 -17.70 -8.55 -6.02
C GLU A 189 -17.36 -9.75 -5.13
N ALA A 190 -16.70 -10.77 -5.68
CA ALA A 190 -16.21 -11.91 -4.91
C ALA A 190 -15.17 -11.45 -3.88
N LEU A 191 -14.22 -10.61 -4.29
CA LEU A 191 -13.20 -10.06 -3.40
C LEU A 191 -13.81 -9.16 -2.32
N LYS A 192 -14.84 -8.36 -2.63
CA LYS A 192 -15.59 -7.56 -1.64
C LYS A 192 -16.26 -8.46 -0.61
N ALA A 193 -16.99 -9.49 -1.07
CA ALA A 193 -17.65 -10.44 -0.18
C ALA A 193 -16.64 -11.14 0.75
N PHE A 194 -15.51 -11.58 0.18
CA PHE A 194 -14.41 -12.15 0.96
C PHE A 194 -13.82 -11.17 1.98
N THR A 195 -13.58 -9.92 1.57
CA THR A 195 -13.03 -8.86 2.43
C THR A 195 -13.95 -8.57 3.61
N LEU A 196 -15.27 -8.51 3.38
CA LEU A 196 -16.27 -8.35 4.44
C LEU A 196 -16.28 -9.57 5.37
N GLY A 197 -16.15 -10.79 4.83
CA GLY A 197 -16.01 -12.01 5.61
C GLY A 197 -14.80 -11.98 6.53
N ASP A 198 -13.63 -11.60 5.99
CA ASP A 198 -12.39 -11.45 6.75
C ASP A 198 -12.53 -10.39 7.86
N ALA A 199 -13.28 -9.31 7.62
CA ALA A 199 -13.56 -8.30 8.65
C ALA A 199 -14.40 -8.85 9.80
N LYS A 200 -15.42 -9.69 9.51
CA LYS A 200 -16.23 -10.38 10.53
C LYS A 200 -15.43 -11.41 11.31
N HIS A 201 -14.70 -12.27 10.61
CA HIS A 201 -13.80 -13.26 11.20
C HIS A 201 -12.76 -12.60 12.13
N SER A 202 -12.16 -11.49 11.68
CA SER A 202 -11.16 -10.73 12.45
C SER A 202 -11.65 -10.16 13.78
N ILE A 203 -12.97 -9.96 13.96
CA ILE A 203 -13.56 -9.49 15.21
C ILE A 203 -14.16 -10.64 16.04
N GLY A 204 -13.94 -11.90 15.63
CA GLY A 204 -14.47 -13.09 16.28
C GLY A 204 -15.91 -13.44 15.90
N ASP A 205 -16.51 -12.76 14.91
CA ASP A 205 -17.85 -13.08 14.38
C ASP A 205 -17.73 -14.18 13.32
N GLU A 206 -17.44 -15.39 13.78
CA GLU A 206 -17.25 -16.57 12.92
C GLU A 206 -18.50 -16.89 12.11
N PHE A 207 -19.66 -16.98 12.77
CA PHE A 207 -20.93 -17.29 12.12
C PHE A 207 -21.36 -16.22 11.11
N GLY A 208 -21.14 -14.94 11.42
CA GLY A 208 -21.42 -13.83 10.51
C GLY A 208 -20.49 -13.80 9.29
N SER A 209 -19.31 -14.41 9.36
CA SER A 209 -18.37 -14.50 8.24
C SER A 209 -18.76 -15.55 7.19
N ILE A 210 -19.39 -16.66 7.61
CA ILE A 210 -19.78 -17.79 6.75
C ILE A 210 -20.60 -17.37 5.52
N PRO A 211 -21.72 -16.62 5.64
CA PRO A 211 -22.52 -16.25 4.47
C PRO A 211 -21.73 -15.36 3.49
N LEU A 212 -20.77 -14.57 3.97
CA LEU A 212 -19.95 -13.68 3.15
C LEU A 212 -18.91 -14.48 2.35
N TYR A 213 -18.24 -15.46 2.97
CA TYR A 213 -17.34 -16.34 2.23
C TYR A 213 -18.07 -17.26 1.25
N ARG A 214 -19.26 -17.77 1.61
CA ARG A 214 -20.11 -18.51 0.67
C ARG A 214 -20.47 -17.65 -0.53
N ARG A 215 -20.84 -16.38 -0.31
CA ARG A 215 -21.12 -15.44 -1.39
C ARG A 215 -19.90 -15.21 -2.29
N ALA A 216 -18.70 -15.13 -1.72
CA ALA A 216 -17.48 -15.02 -2.52
C ALA A 216 -17.28 -16.24 -3.44
N VAL A 217 -17.54 -17.46 -2.93
CA VAL A 217 -17.48 -18.70 -3.72
C VAL A 217 -18.59 -18.78 -4.78
N GLU A 218 -19.80 -18.29 -4.48
CA GLU A 218 -20.89 -18.23 -5.47
C GLU A 218 -20.57 -17.30 -6.64
N LEU A 219 -19.85 -16.20 -6.35
CA LEU A 219 -19.43 -15.21 -7.34
C LEU A 219 -18.21 -15.68 -8.12
N ASP A 220 -17.31 -16.44 -7.49
CA ASP A 220 -16.17 -17.08 -8.13
C ASP A 220 -15.90 -18.46 -7.52
N ALA A 221 -16.31 -19.49 -8.26
CA ALA A 221 -16.14 -20.89 -7.85
C ALA A 221 -14.67 -21.35 -7.82
N ASN A 222 -13.72 -20.56 -8.35
CA ASN A 222 -12.29 -20.86 -8.29
C ASN A 222 -11.57 -20.12 -7.16
N PHE A 223 -12.29 -19.36 -6.32
CA PHE A 223 -11.69 -18.54 -5.27
C PHE A 223 -11.17 -19.40 -4.10
N ALA A 224 -9.98 -19.97 -4.27
CA ALA A 224 -9.37 -20.92 -3.33
C ALA A 224 -9.27 -20.39 -1.89
N MET A 225 -8.95 -19.11 -1.70
CA MET A 225 -8.88 -18.54 -0.35
C MET A 225 -10.24 -18.51 0.36
N ALA A 226 -11.34 -18.29 -0.36
CA ALA A 226 -12.68 -18.28 0.23
C ALA A 226 -13.05 -19.68 0.74
N TYR A 227 -12.70 -20.73 -0.01
CA TYR A 227 -12.81 -22.11 0.47
C TYR A 227 -11.92 -22.40 1.69
N ALA A 228 -10.67 -21.93 1.66
CA ALA A 228 -9.75 -22.12 2.79
C ALA A 228 -10.29 -21.46 4.06
N ARG A 229 -10.84 -20.25 3.96
CA ARG A 229 -11.50 -19.55 5.07
C ARG A 229 -12.72 -20.31 5.57
N LEU A 230 -13.61 -20.77 4.69
CA LEU A 230 -14.75 -21.60 5.09
C LEU A 230 -14.30 -22.87 5.84
N GLY A 231 -13.23 -23.53 5.37
CA GLY A 231 -12.65 -24.68 6.05
C GLY A 231 -12.13 -24.35 7.46
N THR A 232 -11.47 -23.20 7.62
CA THR A 232 -11.04 -22.72 8.95
C THR A 232 -12.24 -22.47 9.85
N VAL A 233 -13.26 -21.75 9.38
CA VAL A 233 -14.43 -21.39 10.18
C VAL A 233 -15.27 -22.59 10.58
N TYR A 234 -15.46 -23.57 9.69
CA TYR A 234 -16.19 -24.81 10.02
C TYR A 234 -15.40 -25.78 10.89
N GLY A 235 -14.08 -25.62 10.98
CA GLY A 235 -13.22 -26.46 11.81
C GLY A 235 -13.20 -26.06 13.30
N ILE A 236 -13.84 -24.94 13.65
CA ILE A 236 -14.00 -24.42 15.02
C ILE A 236 -15.27 -24.99 15.64
#